data_AF-A0A1I0F7K8-F1
#
_entry.id   AF-A0A1I0F7K8-F1
#
_cell.length_a   1.000
_cell.length_b   1.000
_cell.length_c   1.000
_cell.angle_alpha   90.00
_cell.angle_beta   90.00
_cell.angle_gamma   90.00
#
_symmetry.space_group_name_H-M   'P 1'
#
loop_
_entity.id
_entity.type
_entity.pdbx_description
1 polymer ?
#
loop_
_entity_poly.entity_id
_entity_poly.type
_entity_poly.pdbx_seq_one_letter_code
_entity_poly.pdbx_strand_id
1 'polypeptide(L)'
;MSETDRLRPDVVEAIVAVLKGADPSELPASATKEEKDAAKDRYLSEFVAERSKRDRQTRAWELLLTRSYDEPPTWERLFDDLSSDVVEELGELYDVLPAGAQEEYARRYGVPTGV
;
A
#
# COMPACT_ATOMS: atom_id res chain seq x y z
N MET A 1 -38.36 17.54 7.42
CA MET A 1 -37.16 16.76 7.07
C MET A 1 -36.08 17.79 6.78
N SER A 2 -35.13 17.98 7.70
CA SER A 2 -34.16 19.07 7.60
C SER A 2 -33.07 18.73 6.59
N GLU A 3 -32.85 19.64 5.66
CA GLU A 3 -31.96 19.56 4.52
C GLU A 3 -30.50 19.85 4.91
N THR A 4 -30.03 19.26 6.00
CA THR A 4 -28.71 19.51 6.60
C THR A 4 -28.17 18.24 7.24
N ASP A 5 -27.46 17.42 6.47
CA ASP A 5 -26.20 16.78 6.92
C ASP A 5 -25.53 15.95 5.80
N ARG A 6 -25.50 16.48 4.57
CA ARG A 6 -24.73 15.82 3.51
C ARG A 6 -23.28 16.25 3.67
N LEU A 7 -22.44 15.35 4.19
CA LEU A 7 -20.98 15.49 4.20
C LEU A 7 -20.53 16.03 2.84
N ARG A 8 -19.89 17.20 2.83
CA ARG A 8 -19.38 17.79 1.59
C ARG A 8 -18.05 17.11 1.25
N PRO A 9 -17.96 16.33 0.16
CA PRO A 9 -16.74 15.58 -0.16
C PRO A 9 -15.52 16.49 -0.29
N ASP A 10 -15.67 17.63 -0.97
CA ASP A 10 -14.59 18.60 -1.17
C ASP A 10 -14.01 19.13 0.15
N VAL A 11 -14.85 19.32 1.18
CA VAL A 11 -14.40 19.78 2.50
C VAL A 11 -13.66 18.69 3.25
N VAL A 12 -14.17 17.45 3.17
CA VAL A 12 -13.49 16.27 3.74
C VAL A 12 -12.13 16.08 3.07
N GLU A 13 -12.04 16.20 1.74
CA GLU A 13 -10.79 16.09 0.99
C GLU A 13 -9.80 17.21 1.32
N ALA A 14 -10.26 18.45 1.47
CA ALA A 14 -9.41 19.56 1.93
C ALA A 14 -8.83 19.30 3.33
N ILE A 15 -9.65 18.77 4.25
CA ILE A 15 -9.17 18.39 5.61
C ILE A 15 -8.15 17.25 5.53
N VAL A 16 -8.39 16.23 4.69
CA VAL A 16 -7.42 15.13 4.47
C VAL A 16 -6.11 15.67 3.90
N ALA A 17 -6.16 16.60 2.95
CA ALA A 17 -4.96 17.21 2.36
C ALA A 17 -4.12 17.93 3.43
N VAL A 18 -4.76 18.68 4.34
CA VAL A 18 -4.07 19.32 5.46
C VAL A 18 -3.49 18.31 6.44
N LEU A 19 -4.20 17.21 6.74
CA LEU A 19 -3.65 16.12 7.56
C LEU A 19 -2.42 15.47 6.91
N LYS A 20 -2.32 15.49 5.58
CA LYS A 20 -1.15 15.05 4.80
C LYS A 20 -0.06 16.11 4.65
N GLY A 21 -0.25 17.31 5.21
CA GLY A 21 0.75 18.38 5.23
C GLY A 21 0.50 19.56 4.28
N ALA A 22 -0.68 19.68 3.66
CA ALA A 22 -1.07 20.89 2.94
C ALA A 22 -1.28 22.09 3.89
N ASP A 23 -1.33 23.30 3.34
CA ASP A 23 -1.50 24.53 4.11
C ASP A 23 -2.90 24.58 4.79
N PRO A 24 -2.99 24.68 6.13
CA PRO A 24 -4.26 24.80 6.84
C PRO A 24 -5.05 26.07 6.51
N SER A 25 -4.43 27.08 5.87
CA SER A 25 -5.12 28.31 5.45
C SER A 25 -6.20 28.06 4.39
N GLU A 26 -6.14 26.94 3.69
CA GLU A 26 -7.11 26.51 2.66
C GLU A 26 -8.36 25.84 3.24
N LEU A 27 -8.42 25.64 4.58
CA LEU A 27 -9.57 24.98 5.21
C LEU A 27 -10.82 25.87 5.22
N PRO A 28 -11.99 25.33 4.85
CA PRO A 28 -13.24 26.04 5.01
C PRO A 28 -13.53 26.32 6.48
N ALA A 29 -13.73 27.59 6.84
CA ALA A 29 -14.13 27.99 8.20
C ALA A 29 -15.47 27.35 8.64
N SER A 30 -16.28 26.93 7.67
CA SER A 30 -17.56 26.24 7.86
C SER A 30 -17.46 24.72 8.05
N ALA A 31 -16.25 24.14 8.16
CA ALA A 31 -16.07 22.70 8.31
C ALA A 31 -16.75 22.18 9.59
N THR A 32 -17.70 21.25 9.42
CA THR A 32 -18.47 20.68 10.54
C THR A 32 -17.65 19.67 11.33
N LYS A 33 -18.19 19.20 12.45
CA LYS A 33 -17.52 18.16 13.25
C LYS A 33 -17.54 16.83 12.50
N GLU A 34 -18.66 16.51 11.88
CA GLU A 34 -18.93 15.30 11.12
C GLU A 34 -17.96 15.20 9.92
N GLU A 35 -17.69 16.30 9.23
CA GLU A 35 -16.71 16.36 8.14
C GLU A 35 -15.28 16.15 8.62
N LYS A 36 -14.93 16.69 9.79
CA LYS A 36 -13.61 16.48 10.41
C LYS A 36 -13.43 15.03 10.86
N ASP A 37 -14.46 14.42 11.41
CA ASP A 37 -14.42 13.03 11.86
C ASP A 37 -14.34 12.07 10.65
N ALA A 38 -15.09 12.32 9.59
CA ALA A 38 -14.97 11.58 8.33
C ALA A 38 -13.58 11.72 7.68
N ALA A 39 -13.00 12.92 7.69
CA ALA A 39 -11.66 13.16 7.15
C ALA A 39 -10.58 12.44 7.98
N LYS A 40 -10.70 12.44 9.30
CA LYS A 40 -9.78 11.70 10.18
C LYS A 40 -9.86 10.20 9.96
N ASP A 41 -11.07 9.65 9.89
CA ASP A 41 -11.27 8.22 9.64
C ASP A 41 -10.66 7.80 8.30
N ARG A 42 -10.89 8.60 7.25
CA ARG A 42 -10.26 8.39 5.94
C ARG A 42 -8.73 8.49 6.01
N TYR A 43 -8.19 9.54 6.62
CA TYR A 43 -6.74 9.72 6.76
C TYR A 43 -6.08 8.56 7.51
N LEU A 44 -6.66 8.13 8.63
CA LEU A 44 -6.14 7.02 9.42
C LEU A 44 -6.24 5.69 8.66
N SER A 45 -7.33 5.44 7.95
CA SER A 45 -7.49 4.26 7.11
C SER A 45 -6.45 4.21 5.99
N GLU A 46 -6.22 5.33 5.29
CA GLU A 46 -5.18 5.45 4.28
C GLU A 46 -3.78 5.26 4.89
N PHE A 47 -3.51 5.83 6.07
CA PHE A 47 -2.24 5.69 6.76
C PHE A 47 -1.95 4.24 7.18
N VAL A 48 -2.96 3.52 7.68
CA VAL A 48 -2.85 2.10 8.02
C VAL A 48 -2.60 1.26 6.77
N ALA A 49 -3.31 1.52 5.67
CA ALA A 49 -3.09 0.83 4.40
C ALA A 49 -1.67 1.05 3.87
N GLU A 50 -1.16 2.29 3.90
CA GLU A 50 0.22 2.62 3.48
C GLU A 50 1.29 1.99 4.39
N ARG A 51 1.02 1.86 5.70
CA ARG A 51 1.90 1.13 6.60
C ARG A 51 1.89 -0.36 6.28
N SER A 52 0.71 -0.96 6.16
CA SER A 52 0.56 -2.38 5.82
C SER A 52 1.24 -2.71 4.50
N LYS A 53 1.11 -1.85 3.49
CA LYS A 53 1.80 -1.98 2.21
C LYS A 53 3.33 -1.98 2.39
N ARG A 54 3.88 -1.04 3.15
CA ARG A 54 5.33 -0.97 3.42
C ARG A 54 5.84 -2.18 4.20
N ASP A 55 5.07 -2.67 5.17
CA ASP A 55 5.42 -3.86 5.95
C ASP A 55 5.45 -5.10 5.04
N ARG A 56 4.45 -5.26 4.16
CA ARG A 56 4.43 -6.33 3.14
C ARG A 56 5.56 -6.22 2.11
N GLN A 57 5.88 -5.01 1.64
CA GLN A 57 7.04 -4.76 0.76
C GLN A 57 8.37 -5.15 1.43
N THR A 58 8.52 -4.81 2.71
CA THR A 58 9.70 -5.17 3.49
C THR A 58 9.83 -6.69 3.58
N ARG A 59 8.72 -7.37 3.90
CA ARG A 59 8.67 -8.84 3.95
C ARG A 59 9.05 -9.49 2.62
N ALA A 60 8.52 -8.98 1.50
CA ALA A 60 8.89 -9.46 0.17
C ALA A 60 10.40 -9.37 -0.09
N TRP A 61 11.04 -8.26 0.29
CA TRP A 61 12.49 -8.11 0.17
C TRP A 61 13.28 -9.05 1.08
N GLU A 62 12.83 -9.26 2.32
CA GLU A 62 13.45 -10.24 3.22
C GLU A 62 13.44 -11.67 2.65
N LEU A 63 12.33 -12.05 1.99
CA LEU A 63 12.19 -13.35 1.34
C LEU A 63 13.04 -13.47 0.06
N LEU A 64 13.20 -12.39 -0.70
CA LEU A 64 14.02 -12.38 -1.91
C LEU A 64 15.52 -12.31 -1.60
N LEU A 65 15.92 -11.59 -0.56
CA LEU A 65 17.32 -11.35 -0.19
C LEU A 65 17.80 -12.34 0.88
N THR A 66 17.44 -13.62 0.74
CA THR A 66 17.79 -14.68 1.71
C THR A 66 19.27 -15.03 1.73
N ARG A 67 20.03 -14.61 0.71
CA ARG A 67 21.47 -14.86 0.60
C ARG A 67 22.23 -13.64 0.10
N SER A 68 23.47 -13.54 0.56
CA SER A 68 24.46 -12.63 -0.01
C SER A 68 25.03 -13.23 -1.29
N TYR A 69 25.08 -12.42 -2.35
CA TYR A 69 25.69 -12.78 -3.61
C TYR A 69 26.92 -11.89 -3.84
N ASP A 70 27.98 -12.47 -4.40
CA ASP A 70 29.22 -11.73 -4.73
C ASP A 70 29.01 -10.76 -5.91
N GLU A 71 28.06 -11.07 -6.80
CA GLU A 71 27.59 -10.21 -7.89
C GLU A 71 26.08 -9.99 -7.75
N PRO A 72 25.52 -8.87 -8.25
CA PRO A 72 24.07 -8.66 -8.24
C PRO A 72 23.35 -9.82 -8.97
N PRO A 73 22.47 -10.58 -8.29
CA PRO A 73 21.83 -11.74 -8.88
C PRO A 73 20.75 -11.33 -9.89
N THR A 74 20.45 -12.22 -10.83
CA THR A 74 19.26 -12.08 -11.70
C THR A 74 18.01 -12.55 -10.96
N TRP A 75 16.82 -12.11 -11.40
CA TRP A 75 15.55 -12.62 -10.84
C TRP A 75 15.41 -14.13 -11.01
N GLU A 76 15.82 -14.67 -12.16
CA GLU A 76 15.83 -16.11 -12.40
C GLU A 76 16.67 -16.85 -11.34
N ARG A 77 17.90 -16.37 -11.08
CA ARG A 77 18.77 -16.96 -10.07
C ARG A 77 18.22 -16.83 -8.66
N LEU A 78 17.67 -15.66 -8.32
CA LEU A 78 17.01 -15.46 -7.02
C LEU A 78 15.91 -16.51 -6.80
N PHE A 79 15.04 -16.72 -7.79
CA PHE A 79 13.93 -17.66 -7.73
C PHE A 79 14.37 -19.13 -7.74
N ASP A 80 15.47 -19.47 -8.41
CA ASP A 80 16.03 -20.83 -8.39
C ASP A 80 16.49 -21.25 -6.98
N ASP A 81 16.89 -20.28 -6.16
CA ASP A 81 17.40 -20.51 -4.80
C ASP A 81 16.29 -20.50 -3.73
N LEU A 82 15.03 -20.20 -4.09
CA LEU A 82 13.91 -20.15 -3.14
C LEU A 82 13.35 -21.55 -2.83
N SER A 83 12.98 -21.78 -1.57
CA SER A 83 12.18 -22.94 -1.20
C SER A 83 10.73 -22.78 -1.63
N SER A 84 9.99 -23.89 -1.72
CA SER A 84 8.56 -23.90 -2.06
C SER A 84 7.72 -23.00 -1.15
N ASP A 85 8.02 -23.01 0.16
CA ASP A 85 7.26 -22.25 1.15
C ASP A 85 7.45 -20.74 0.96
N VAL A 86 8.66 -20.33 0.56
CA VAL A 86 8.95 -18.92 0.23
C VAL A 86 8.23 -18.51 -1.06
N VAL A 87 8.18 -19.39 -2.05
CA VAL A 87 7.44 -19.13 -3.30
C VAL A 87 5.94 -18.98 -3.04
N GLU A 88 5.37 -19.78 -2.14
CA GLU A 88 3.96 -19.64 -1.74
C GLU A 88 3.72 -18.28 -1.06
N GLU A 89 4.56 -17.90 -0.10
CA GLU A 89 4.45 -16.62 0.60
C GLU A 89 4.65 -15.42 -0.34
N LEU A 90 5.56 -15.50 -1.32
CA LEU A 90 5.70 -14.46 -2.34
C LEU A 90 4.45 -14.32 -3.22
N GLY A 91 3.67 -15.39 -3.39
CA GLY A 91 2.39 -15.36 -4.08
C GLY A 91 1.35 -14.50 -3.34
N GLU A 92 1.31 -14.57 -2.02
CA GLU A 92 0.44 -13.74 -1.18
C GLU A 92 0.86 -12.25 -1.18
N LEU A 93 2.14 -12.00 -1.46
CA LEU A 93 2.74 -10.67 -1.53
C LEU A 93 2.87 -10.16 -2.97
N TYR A 94 2.25 -10.83 -3.94
CA TYR A 94 2.48 -10.56 -5.36
C TYR A 94 2.30 -9.09 -5.74
N ASP A 95 1.26 -8.42 -5.24
CA ASP A 95 0.93 -7.03 -5.57
C ASP A 95 1.96 -6.00 -5.07
N VAL A 96 2.81 -6.38 -4.13
CA VAL A 96 3.87 -5.54 -3.57
C VAL A 96 5.28 -5.97 -3.96
N LEU A 97 5.42 -7.04 -4.73
CA LEU A 97 6.72 -7.47 -5.25
C LEU A 97 7.32 -6.40 -6.18
N PRO A 98 8.66 -6.30 -6.26
CA PRO A 98 9.33 -5.54 -7.30
C PRO A 98 8.92 -6.02 -8.70
N ALA A 99 8.84 -5.12 -9.69
CA ALA A 99 8.33 -5.44 -11.02
C ALA A 99 9.02 -6.66 -11.67
N GLY A 100 10.35 -6.74 -11.61
CA GLY A 100 11.05 -7.89 -12.18
C GLY A 100 10.82 -9.21 -11.41
N ALA A 101 10.53 -9.16 -10.11
CA ALA A 101 10.10 -10.33 -9.35
C ALA A 101 8.66 -10.74 -9.72
N GLN A 102 7.75 -9.79 -9.96
CA GLN A 102 6.40 -10.08 -10.45
C GLN A 102 6.42 -10.75 -11.82
N GLU A 103 7.26 -10.25 -12.73
CA GLU A 103 7.44 -10.82 -14.08
C GLU A 103 7.97 -12.25 -14.00
N GLU A 104 9.00 -12.49 -13.19
CA GLU A 104 9.60 -13.81 -13.03
C GLU A 104 8.64 -14.79 -12.33
N TYR A 105 7.94 -14.33 -11.28
CA TYR A 105 6.89 -15.12 -10.62
C TYR A 105 5.80 -15.51 -11.62
N ALA A 106 5.26 -14.55 -12.37
CA ALA A 106 4.21 -14.79 -13.34
C ALA A 106 4.67 -15.73 -14.47
N ARG A 107 5.93 -15.63 -14.90
CA ARG A 107 6.53 -16.53 -15.89
C ARG A 107 6.58 -17.98 -15.40
N ARG A 108 6.89 -18.21 -14.12
CA ARG A 108 7.05 -19.55 -13.52
C ARG A 108 5.74 -20.18 -13.04
N TYR A 109 4.89 -19.39 -12.40
CA TYR A 109 3.74 -19.86 -11.61
C TYR A 109 2.40 -19.28 -12.08
N GLY A 110 2.41 -18.29 -12.98
CA GLY A 110 1.23 -17.51 -13.35
C GLY A 110 0.93 -16.36 -12.38
N VAL A 111 -0.02 -15.51 -12.76
CA VAL A 111 -0.47 -14.39 -11.90
C VAL A 111 -1.46 -14.91 -10.86
N PRO A 112 -1.21 -14.75 -9.55
CA PRO A 112 -2.15 -15.15 -8.52
C PRO A 112 -3.49 -14.41 -8.65
N THR A 113 -4.60 -15.12 -8.45
CA THR A 113 -5.94 -14.51 -8.44
C THR A 113 -6.33 -14.11 -7.02
N GLY A 114 -6.67 -12.84 -6.80
CA GLY A 114 -7.23 -12.38 -5.52
C GLY A 114 -6.24 -11.72 -4.56
N VAL A 115 -5.04 -11.37 -5.03
CA VAL A 115 -4.12 -10.42 -4.39
C VAL A 115 -4.53 -8.97 -4.61
#